data_AF-A0A562GKN3-F1
#
_entry.id   AF-A0A562GKN3-F1
#
_cell.length_a   1.000
_cell.length_b   1.000
_cell.length_c   1.000
_cell.angle_alpha   90.00
_cell.angle_beta   90.00
_cell.angle_gamma   90.00
#
_symmetry.space_group_name_H-M   'P 1'
#
loop_
_entity.id
_entity.type
_entity.pdbx_description
1 polymer ?
#
loop_
_entity_poly.entity_id
_entity_poly.type
_entity_poly.pdbx_seq_one_letter_code
_entity_poly.pdbx_strand_id
1 'polypeptide(L)'
;MMISETAARRRNLLISIIRGILKENYEVTREYTVSEIETIFHFRKRDIAYNLDYLFDQRDEKYILKTKKLKEVQKIIRNHHQVFGQLETAKVLFIKSFGRFYDDRKNSASFSFNHERLRKIYSDLQPVIPILHWGMLPILSKWLMINSGRLPENDIIDFYDHYDMLTALLNEIRGRGETMETKGDNTLNKEMTFSVYTRRWGHADVYRIERTIDGWEVHHIAINGKCAKDGEGALMNNLHHDGIFFPEDGVKYALSNLWDDAEAGNVTTEELQKKLQQIADWISSVEKAVGENQPDWVNYY
;
A
#
# COMPACT_ATOMS: atom_id res chain seq x y z
N MET A 1 -4.27 0.23 22.49
CA MET A 1 -4.38 -0.97 21.63
C MET A 1 -3.75 -0.60 20.29
N MET A 2 -2.71 -1.31 19.83
CA MET A 2 -2.08 -0.97 18.54
C MET A 2 -3.03 -1.33 17.40
N ILE A 3 -3.21 -0.41 16.44
CA ILE A 3 -3.95 -0.68 15.21
C ILE A 3 -3.05 -1.50 14.29
N SER A 4 -3.53 -2.66 13.86
CA SER A 4 -2.81 -3.49 12.89
C SER A 4 -2.97 -2.98 11.47
N GLU A 5 -2.04 -3.33 10.58
CA GLU A 5 -2.14 -3.02 9.16
C GLU A 5 -3.44 -3.55 8.55
N THR A 6 -3.85 -4.76 8.94
CA THR A 6 -5.12 -5.38 8.52
C THR A 6 -6.32 -4.55 8.95
N ALA A 7 -6.33 -4.01 10.18
CA ALA A 7 -7.42 -3.16 10.65
C ALA A 7 -7.49 -1.84 9.86
N ALA A 8 -6.34 -1.19 9.64
CA ALA A 8 -6.26 0.03 8.82
C ALA A 8 -6.70 -0.22 7.37
N ARG A 9 -6.27 -1.33 6.74
CA ARG A 9 -6.70 -1.70 5.39
C ARG A 9 -8.19 -1.97 5.32
N ARG A 10 -8.76 -2.70 6.28
CA ARG A 10 -10.21 -2.99 6.35
C ARG A 10 -11.05 -1.72 6.49
N ARG A 11 -10.58 -0.72 7.25
CA ARG A 11 -11.24 0.59 7.31
C ARG A 11 -11.27 1.25 5.94
N ASN A 12 -10.14 1.30 5.23
CA ASN A 12 -10.11 1.90 3.88
C ASN A 12 -10.96 1.11 2.87
N LEU A 13 -10.99 -0.22 2.94
CA LEU A 13 -11.87 -1.05 2.12
C LEU A 13 -13.35 -0.72 2.38
N LEU A 14 -13.74 -0.50 3.63
CA LEU A 14 -15.11 -0.10 3.98
C LEU A 14 -15.47 1.27 3.39
N ILE A 15 -14.56 2.25 3.48
CA ILE A 15 -14.73 3.56 2.85
C ILE A 15 -14.82 3.43 1.32
N SER A 16 -14.01 2.56 0.72
CA SER A 16 -14.06 2.28 -0.72
C SER A 16 -15.42 1.72 -1.15
N ILE A 17 -15.99 0.79 -0.37
CA ILE A 17 -17.34 0.26 -0.58
C ILE A 17 -18.37 1.40 -0.54
N ILE A 18 -18.31 2.26 0.47
CA ILE A 18 -19.26 3.38 0.62
C ILE A 18 -19.16 4.34 -0.58
N ARG A 19 -17.95 4.70 -0.99
CA ARG A 19 -17.73 5.56 -2.17
C ARG A 19 -18.30 4.94 -3.43
N GLY A 20 -18.09 3.64 -3.65
CA GLY A 20 -18.66 2.93 -4.79
C GLY A 20 -20.19 2.88 -4.76
N ILE A 21 -20.80 2.57 -3.60
CA ILE A 21 -22.26 2.56 -3.41
C ILE A 21 -22.86 3.93 -3.74
N LEU A 22 -22.28 5.02 -3.21
CA LEU A 22 -22.76 6.38 -3.43
C LEU A 22 -22.61 6.80 -4.90
N LYS A 23 -21.47 6.48 -5.52
CA LYS A 23 -21.18 6.83 -6.92
C LYS A 23 -22.14 6.15 -7.89
N GLU A 24 -22.39 4.86 -7.70
CA GLU A 24 -23.25 4.07 -8.58
C GLU A 24 -24.74 4.11 -8.17
N ASN A 25 -25.06 4.83 -7.09
CA ASN A 25 -26.40 4.94 -6.52
C ASN A 25 -27.04 3.56 -6.21
N TYR A 26 -26.25 2.66 -5.61
CA TYR A 26 -26.71 1.32 -5.26
C TYR A 26 -27.44 1.27 -3.92
N GLU A 27 -28.37 0.32 -3.81
CA GLU A 27 -28.92 -0.06 -2.52
C GLU A 27 -27.84 -0.75 -1.66
N VAL A 28 -27.78 -0.42 -0.38
CA VAL A 28 -26.76 -0.95 0.53
C VAL A 28 -26.95 -2.46 0.80
N THR A 29 -28.17 -2.97 0.61
CA THR A 29 -28.53 -4.39 0.76
C THR A 29 -28.28 -5.23 -0.49
N ARG A 30 -27.75 -4.61 -1.54
CA ARG A 30 -27.46 -5.27 -2.82
C ARG A 30 -26.40 -6.35 -2.65
N GLU A 31 -26.49 -7.36 -3.51
CA GLU A 31 -25.48 -8.40 -3.67
C GLU A 31 -24.53 -8.05 -4.83
N TYR A 32 -23.25 -8.37 -4.67
CA TYR A 32 -22.18 -8.02 -5.61
C TYR A 32 -21.46 -9.26 -6.11
N THR A 33 -21.08 -9.26 -7.38
CA THR A 33 -20.12 -10.23 -7.93
C THR A 33 -18.69 -9.87 -7.54
N VAL A 34 -17.75 -10.81 -7.64
CA VAL A 34 -16.31 -10.51 -7.44
C VAL A 34 -15.83 -9.41 -8.39
N SER A 35 -16.26 -9.44 -9.66
CA SER A 35 -15.88 -8.43 -10.65
C SER A 35 -16.35 -7.03 -10.26
N GLU A 36 -17.55 -6.89 -9.70
CA GLU A 36 -18.03 -5.61 -9.17
C GLU A 36 -17.22 -5.16 -7.95
N ILE A 37 -16.86 -6.07 -7.06
CA ILE A 37 -16.02 -5.74 -5.89
C ILE A 37 -14.64 -5.23 -6.33
N GLU A 38 -14.06 -5.82 -7.38
CA GLU A 38 -12.79 -5.37 -7.97
C GLU A 38 -12.92 -4.00 -8.64
N THR A 39 -13.96 -3.81 -9.46
CA THR A 39 -14.06 -2.66 -10.35
C THR A 39 -14.70 -1.44 -9.70
N ILE A 40 -15.72 -1.65 -8.86
CA ILE A 40 -16.52 -0.59 -8.23
C ILE A 40 -15.93 -0.20 -6.88
N PHE A 41 -15.43 -1.18 -6.12
CA PHE A 41 -14.85 -0.94 -4.79
C PHE A 41 -13.32 -0.97 -4.79
N HIS A 42 -12.69 -1.21 -5.94
CA HIS A 42 -11.24 -1.20 -6.11
C HIS A 42 -10.50 -2.17 -5.17
N PHE A 43 -11.09 -3.33 -4.93
CA PHE A 43 -10.42 -4.41 -4.19
C PHE A 43 -9.36 -5.05 -5.07
N ARG A 44 -8.16 -5.19 -4.53
CA ARG A 44 -7.09 -5.98 -5.16
C ARG A 44 -7.32 -7.47 -4.97
N LYS A 45 -6.65 -8.31 -5.77
CA LYS A 45 -6.64 -9.77 -5.56
C LYS A 45 -6.25 -10.15 -4.14
N ARG A 46 -5.30 -9.43 -3.54
CA ARG A 46 -4.90 -9.62 -2.14
C ARG A 46 -6.00 -9.24 -1.15
N ASP A 47 -6.79 -8.20 -1.43
CA ASP A 47 -7.92 -7.85 -0.56
C ASP A 47 -9.02 -8.90 -0.61
N ILE A 48 -9.28 -9.45 -1.79
CA ILE A 48 -10.23 -10.55 -2.00
C ILE A 48 -9.79 -11.77 -1.20
N ALA A 49 -8.52 -12.16 -1.30
CA ALA A 49 -7.99 -13.31 -0.58
C ALA A 49 -8.08 -13.19 0.95
N TYR A 50 -7.94 -11.98 1.52
CA TYR A 50 -7.74 -11.82 2.98
C TYR A 50 -8.80 -11.02 3.72
N ASN A 51 -9.67 -10.30 3.00
CA ASN A 51 -10.64 -9.37 3.61
C ASN A 51 -12.07 -9.57 3.14
N LEU A 52 -12.30 -10.37 2.10
CA LEU A 52 -13.66 -10.59 1.58
C LEU A 52 -14.57 -11.19 2.65
N ASP A 53 -14.15 -12.30 3.27
CA ASP A 53 -14.89 -12.97 4.34
C ASP A 53 -15.06 -12.11 5.60
N TYR A 54 -14.24 -11.07 5.79
CA TYR A 54 -14.44 -10.15 6.90
C TYR A 54 -15.59 -9.17 6.64
N LEU A 55 -15.82 -8.81 5.38
CA LEU A 55 -16.74 -7.75 4.98
C LEU A 55 -18.07 -8.30 4.46
N PHE A 56 -18.05 -9.47 3.80
CA PHE A 56 -19.18 -10.03 3.09
C PHE A 56 -19.51 -11.47 3.55
N ASP A 57 -20.78 -11.84 3.47
CA ASP A 57 -21.24 -13.23 3.45
C ASP A 57 -21.39 -13.66 1.99
N GLN A 58 -20.94 -14.86 1.66
CA GLN A 58 -21.13 -15.43 0.32
C GLN A 58 -22.51 -16.10 0.23
N ARG A 59 -23.21 -15.85 -0.87
CA ARG A 59 -24.46 -16.51 -1.27
C ARG A 59 -24.33 -16.92 -2.73
N ASP A 60 -24.16 -18.21 -2.97
CA ASP A 60 -23.83 -18.76 -4.28
C ASP A 60 -22.58 -18.07 -4.87
N GLU A 61 -22.71 -17.42 -6.04
CA GLU A 61 -21.64 -16.68 -6.72
C GLU A 61 -21.60 -15.18 -6.39
N LYS A 62 -22.39 -14.75 -5.40
CA LYS A 62 -22.52 -13.34 -5.01
C LYS A 62 -22.16 -13.11 -3.54
N TYR A 63 -21.93 -11.84 -3.22
CA TYR A 63 -21.47 -11.38 -1.92
C TYR A 63 -22.39 -10.28 -1.39
N ILE A 64 -22.85 -10.44 -0.16
CA ILE A 64 -23.67 -9.44 0.54
C ILE A 64 -22.92 -8.93 1.77
N LEU A 65 -23.03 -7.64 2.09
CA LEU A 65 -22.39 -7.11 3.29
C LEU A 65 -22.87 -7.84 4.54
N LYS A 66 -21.94 -8.25 5.40
CA LYS A 66 -22.28 -8.82 6.71
C LYS A 66 -23.14 -7.85 7.49
N THR A 67 -24.11 -8.36 8.26
CA THR A 67 -25.06 -7.54 9.02
C THR A 67 -24.40 -6.42 9.85
N LYS A 68 -23.26 -6.71 10.51
CA LYS A 68 -22.51 -5.69 11.27
C LYS A 68 -21.95 -4.59 10.36
N LYS A 69 -21.42 -4.96 9.20
CA LYS A 69 -20.83 -4.04 8.22
C LYS A 69 -21.88 -3.25 7.47
N LEU A 70 -23.02 -3.87 7.14
CA LEU A 70 -24.18 -3.18 6.61
C LEU A 70 -24.63 -2.02 7.52
N LYS A 71 -24.76 -2.27 8.84
CA LYS A 71 -25.12 -1.22 9.82
C LYS A 71 -24.07 -0.10 9.89
N GLU A 72 -22.79 -0.45 9.79
CA GLU A 72 -21.67 0.49 9.78
C GLU A 72 -21.71 1.38 8.52
N VAL A 73 -21.86 0.78 7.34
CA VAL A 73 -22.01 1.47 6.05
C VAL A 73 -23.22 2.41 6.07
N GLN A 74 -24.39 1.94 6.52
CA GLN A 74 -25.59 2.77 6.63
C GLN A 74 -25.39 3.96 7.58
N LYS A 75 -24.69 3.76 8.70
CA LYS A 75 -24.34 4.86 9.62
C LYS A 75 -23.48 5.91 8.92
N ILE A 76 -22.43 5.49 8.22
CA ILE A 76 -21.51 6.41 7.53
C ILE A 76 -22.20 7.14 6.38
N ILE A 77 -23.01 6.46 5.58
CA ILE A 77 -23.81 7.09 4.51
C ILE A 77 -24.76 8.15 5.08
N ARG A 78 -25.42 7.89 6.21
CA ARG A 78 -26.25 8.91 6.87
C ARG A 78 -25.44 10.12 7.32
N ASN A 79 -24.28 9.90 7.93
CA ASN A 79 -23.38 11.00 8.34
C ASN A 79 -22.93 11.81 7.13
N HIS A 80 -22.58 11.15 6.03
CA HIS A 80 -22.20 11.80 4.77
C HIS A 80 -23.31 12.72 4.27
N HIS A 81 -24.54 12.21 4.13
CA HIS A 81 -25.68 13.02 3.67
C HIS A 81 -26.00 14.20 4.59
N GLN A 82 -25.85 14.05 5.90
CA GLN A 82 -26.10 15.13 6.87
C GLN A 82 -25.15 16.33 6.70
N VAL A 83 -23.89 16.08 6.32
CA VAL A 83 -22.87 17.13 6.20
C VAL A 83 -22.62 17.58 4.77
N PHE A 84 -23.11 16.85 3.77
CA PHE A 84 -22.78 17.06 2.36
C PHE A 84 -23.02 18.50 1.90
N GLY A 85 -24.15 19.11 2.31
CA GLY A 85 -24.47 20.50 1.96
C GLY A 85 -23.51 21.55 2.53
N GLN A 86 -22.69 21.20 3.52
CA GLN A 86 -21.73 22.10 4.17
C GLN A 86 -20.29 21.87 3.67
N LEU A 87 -20.07 20.86 2.83
CA LEU A 87 -18.74 20.37 2.48
C LEU A 87 -17.87 21.45 1.81
N GLU A 88 -18.40 22.15 0.81
CA GLU A 88 -17.61 23.16 0.08
C GLU A 88 -17.23 24.34 0.97
N THR A 89 -18.14 24.79 1.85
CA THR A 89 -17.83 25.81 2.86
C THR A 89 -16.74 25.33 3.82
N ALA A 90 -16.83 24.09 4.30
CA ALA A 90 -15.82 23.49 5.17
C ALA A 90 -14.45 23.41 4.49
N LYS A 91 -14.38 23.01 3.21
CA LYS A 91 -13.13 22.99 2.42
C LYS A 91 -12.50 24.37 2.33
N VAL A 92 -13.29 25.40 2.03
CA VAL A 92 -12.80 26.78 1.92
C VAL A 92 -12.25 27.27 3.26
N LEU A 93 -12.94 27.03 4.37
CA LEU A 93 -12.48 27.40 5.71
C LEU A 93 -11.16 26.69 6.06
N PHE A 94 -11.08 25.40 5.76
CA PHE A 94 -9.88 24.59 6.01
C PHE A 94 -8.67 25.08 5.21
N ILE A 95 -8.84 25.36 3.90
CA ILE A 95 -7.78 25.90 3.05
C ILE A 95 -7.32 27.28 3.58
N LYS A 96 -8.26 28.16 3.94
CA LYS A 96 -7.94 29.52 4.44
C LYS A 96 -7.20 29.48 5.78
N SER A 97 -7.41 28.45 6.59
CA SER A 97 -6.75 28.27 7.89
C SER A 97 -5.49 27.40 7.77
N PHE A 98 -5.65 26.07 7.81
CA PHE A 98 -4.53 25.13 7.77
C PHE A 98 -3.80 25.13 6.42
N GLY A 99 -4.51 25.26 5.30
CA GLY A 99 -3.89 25.28 3.97
C GLY A 99 -2.86 26.42 3.83
N ARG A 100 -3.20 27.63 4.28
CA ARG A 100 -2.25 28.76 4.32
C ARG A 100 -1.07 28.50 5.24
N PHE A 101 -1.32 27.97 6.44
CA PHE A 101 -0.24 27.60 7.37
C PHE A 101 0.72 26.57 6.76
N TYR A 102 0.18 25.57 6.07
CA TYR A 102 0.96 24.55 5.36
C TYR A 102 1.82 25.17 4.25
N ASP A 103 1.25 26.05 3.42
CA ASP A 103 1.97 26.68 2.31
C ASP A 103 3.04 27.67 2.82
N ASP A 104 2.73 28.46 3.86
CA ASP A 104 3.69 29.35 4.55
C ASP A 104 4.91 28.55 5.03
N ARG A 105 4.67 27.38 5.65
CA ARG A 105 5.74 26.50 6.13
C ARG A 105 6.57 25.93 4.97
N LYS A 106 5.91 25.46 3.90
CA LYS A 106 6.59 24.85 2.76
C LYS A 106 7.50 25.84 2.03
N ASN A 107 7.12 27.12 1.99
CA ASN A 107 7.86 28.17 1.30
C ASN A 107 8.85 28.93 2.21
N SER A 108 8.85 28.66 3.52
CA SER A 108 9.75 29.29 4.48
C SER A 108 11.16 28.68 4.39
N ALA A 109 12.19 29.53 4.30
CA ALA A 109 13.58 29.11 4.47
C ALA A 109 13.95 28.84 5.94
N SER A 110 13.08 29.23 6.88
CA SER A 110 13.27 29.01 8.32
C SER A 110 12.65 27.68 8.76
N PHE A 111 13.42 26.91 9.53
CA PHE A 111 12.99 25.67 10.19
C PHE A 111 12.06 25.88 11.41
N SER A 112 11.67 27.12 11.71
CA SER A 112 10.84 27.40 12.90
C SER A 112 9.39 26.91 12.71
N PHE A 113 8.93 26.06 13.63
CA PHE A 113 7.56 25.55 13.64
C PHE A 113 6.72 26.26 14.69
N ASN A 114 5.74 27.05 14.23
CA ASN A 114 4.88 27.83 15.13
C ASN A 114 3.76 26.94 15.73
N HIS A 115 4.09 26.25 16.82
CA HIS A 115 3.17 25.38 17.55
C HIS A 115 1.92 26.11 18.08
N GLU A 116 2.05 27.37 18.48
CA GLU A 116 0.94 28.16 19.02
C GLU A 116 -0.10 28.48 17.93
N ARG A 117 0.36 28.95 16.77
CA ARG A 117 -0.50 29.16 15.59
C ARG A 117 -1.20 27.87 15.19
N LEU A 118 -0.50 26.74 15.19
CA LEU A 118 -1.09 25.45 14.85
C LEU A 118 -2.15 25.01 15.89
N ARG A 119 -1.89 25.18 17.19
CA ARG A 119 -2.89 24.89 18.24
C ARG A 119 -4.18 25.69 18.06
N LYS A 120 -4.04 26.98 17.71
CA LYS A 120 -5.20 27.83 17.40
C LYS A 120 -5.95 27.31 16.16
N ILE A 121 -5.23 26.95 15.11
CA ILE A 121 -5.81 26.35 13.90
C ILE A 121 -6.61 25.09 14.22
N TYR A 122 -6.11 24.20 15.09
CA TYR A 122 -6.87 23.02 15.52
C TYR A 122 -8.18 23.40 16.21
N SER A 123 -8.11 24.30 17.18
CA SER A 123 -9.30 24.76 17.92
C SER A 123 -10.35 25.34 16.96
N ASP A 124 -9.93 26.16 16.00
CA ASP A 124 -10.82 26.81 15.03
C ASP A 124 -11.40 25.79 14.03
N LEU A 125 -10.68 24.71 13.72
CA LEU A 125 -11.09 23.68 12.76
C LEU A 125 -11.84 22.51 13.37
N GLN A 126 -11.92 22.40 14.71
CA GLN A 126 -12.67 21.34 15.39
C GLN A 126 -14.10 21.12 14.84
N PRO A 127 -14.94 22.15 14.58
CA PRO A 127 -16.27 21.94 13.98
C PRO A 127 -16.22 21.59 12.48
N VAL A 128 -15.13 21.93 11.78
CA VAL A 128 -14.95 21.73 10.34
C VAL A 128 -14.49 20.30 10.03
N ILE A 129 -13.65 19.72 10.88
CA ILE A 129 -13.03 18.40 10.67
C ILE A 129 -14.08 17.29 10.45
N PRO A 130 -15.15 17.13 11.25
CA PRO A 130 -16.16 16.11 11.00
C PRO A 130 -16.89 16.28 9.67
N ILE A 131 -17.15 17.53 9.25
CA ILE A 131 -17.78 17.83 7.95
C ILE A 131 -16.87 17.35 6.82
N LEU A 132 -15.58 17.63 6.90
CA LEU A 132 -14.59 17.18 5.91
C LEU A 132 -14.47 15.66 5.88
N HIS A 133 -14.36 15.04 7.05
CA HIS A 133 -14.20 13.59 7.16
C HIS A 133 -15.41 12.84 6.58
N TRP A 134 -16.62 13.17 7.01
CA TRP A 134 -17.84 12.52 6.54
C TRP A 134 -18.24 12.94 5.12
N GLY A 135 -17.95 14.19 4.73
CA GLY A 135 -18.30 14.71 3.42
C GLY A 135 -17.37 14.21 2.31
N MET A 136 -16.08 14.05 2.58
CA MET A 136 -15.12 13.56 1.56
C MET A 136 -14.94 12.04 1.59
N LEU A 137 -15.18 11.39 2.74
CA LEU A 137 -14.92 9.96 2.94
C LEU A 137 -13.47 9.60 2.55
N PRO A 138 -12.46 10.19 3.21
CA PRO A 138 -11.07 10.08 2.76
C PRO A 138 -10.56 8.66 2.94
N ILE A 139 -9.85 8.16 1.93
CA ILE A 139 -8.91 7.04 2.10
C ILE A 139 -7.67 7.64 2.76
N LEU A 140 -7.13 6.95 3.77
CA LEU A 140 -6.02 7.48 4.58
C LEU A 140 -4.86 6.49 4.58
N SER A 141 -3.64 7.00 4.67
CA SER A 141 -2.46 6.15 4.80
C SER A 141 -2.59 5.22 6.00
N LYS A 142 -2.26 3.94 5.83
CA LYS A 142 -2.30 2.96 6.92
C LYS A 142 -1.39 3.37 8.08
N TRP A 143 -0.24 3.97 7.75
CA TRP A 143 0.75 4.41 8.74
C TRP A 143 0.23 5.50 9.66
N LEU A 144 -0.63 6.40 9.17
CA LEU A 144 -1.28 7.40 10.01
C LEU A 144 -2.16 6.74 11.09
N MET A 145 -2.93 5.72 10.73
CA MET A 145 -3.76 4.97 11.68
C MET A 145 -2.94 4.08 12.62
N ILE A 146 -1.89 3.43 12.11
CA ILE A 146 -1.00 2.56 12.89
C ILE A 146 -0.24 3.38 13.94
N ASN A 147 0.43 4.45 13.50
CA ASN A 147 1.30 5.26 14.37
C ASN A 147 0.50 6.06 15.41
N SER A 148 -0.71 6.49 15.07
CA SER A 148 -1.63 7.12 16.05
C SER A 148 -2.28 6.10 16.98
N GLY A 149 -2.26 4.81 16.64
CA GLY A 149 -2.99 3.77 17.36
C GLY A 149 -4.52 3.95 17.33
N ARG A 150 -5.05 4.68 16.33
CA ARG A 150 -6.46 5.07 16.26
C ARG A 150 -7.02 4.92 14.85
N LEU A 151 -8.31 4.54 14.76
CA LEU A 151 -9.10 4.72 13.55
C LEU A 151 -9.86 6.05 13.64
N PRO A 152 -10.00 6.80 12.54
CA PRO A 152 -10.66 8.11 12.57
C PRO A 152 -12.08 8.05 13.13
N GLU A 153 -12.83 7.01 12.79
CA GLU A 153 -14.25 6.88 13.14
C GLU A 153 -14.50 6.59 14.62
N ASN A 154 -13.45 6.28 15.40
CA ASN A 154 -13.55 6.09 16.85
C ASN A 154 -13.59 7.43 17.59
N ASP A 155 -12.77 8.39 17.17
CA ASP A 155 -12.77 9.78 17.62
C ASP A 155 -12.13 10.64 16.54
N ILE A 156 -12.98 11.32 15.76
CA ILE A 156 -12.56 12.12 14.61
C ILE A 156 -11.70 13.29 15.05
N ILE A 157 -12.08 13.96 16.15
CA ILE A 157 -11.38 15.17 16.58
C ILE A 157 -9.98 14.81 17.04
N ASP A 158 -9.88 13.81 17.92
CA ASP A 158 -8.61 13.33 18.47
C ASP A 158 -7.72 12.66 17.42
N PHE A 159 -8.29 12.02 16.40
CA PHE A 159 -7.51 11.50 15.27
C PHE A 159 -6.87 12.63 14.45
N TYR A 160 -7.59 13.71 14.18
CA TYR A 160 -7.09 14.81 13.36
C TYR A 160 -6.33 15.89 14.13
N ASP A 161 -6.13 15.74 15.45
CA ASP A 161 -5.30 16.64 16.29
C ASP A 161 -3.79 16.41 16.08
N HIS A 162 -3.36 16.28 14.82
CA HIS A 162 -1.95 16.14 14.45
C HIS A 162 -1.67 16.66 13.03
N TYR A 163 -0.46 17.21 12.83
CA TYR A 163 -0.14 18.00 11.63
C TYR A 163 -0.24 17.15 10.36
N ASP A 164 0.25 15.92 10.43
CA ASP A 164 0.21 14.97 9.32
C ASP A 164 -1.23 14.55 8.97
N MET A 165 -2.13 14.53 9.95
CA MET A 165 -3.53 14.16 9.77
C MET A 165 -4.31 15.27 9.08
N LEU A 166 -4.06 16.53 9.47
CA LEU A 166 -4.58 17.68 8.72
C LEU A 166 -3.97 17.78 7.32
N THR A 167 -2.70 17.40 7.17
CA THR A 167 -2.04 17.32 5.86
C THR A 167 -2.71 16.29 4.97
N ALA A 168 -3.13 15.13 5.50
CA ALA A 168 -3.93 14.16 4.76
C ALA A 168 -5.28 14.73 4.30
N LEU A 169 -6.00 15.47 5.15
CA LEU A 169 -7.24 16.16 4.72
C LEU A 169 -6.95 17.23 3.66
N LEU A 170 -5.88 18.02 3.81
CA LEU A 170 -5.50 19.03 2.84
C LEU A 170 -5.19 18.40 1.47
N ASN A 171 -4.49 17.28 1.47
CA ASN A 171 -4.16 16.54 0.26
C ASN A 171 -5.42 15.99 -0.40
N GLU A 172 -6.36 15.43 0.36
CA GLU A 172 -7.68 15.00 -0.15
C GLU A 172 -8.41 16.18 -0.83
N ILE A 173 -8.50 17.33 -0.15
CA ILE A 173 -9.13 18.56 -0.68
C ILE A 173 -8.47 19.01 -1.99
N ARG A 174 -7.15 18.85 -2.10
CA ARG A 174 -6.35 19.24 -3.28
C ARG A 174 -6.29 18.16 -4.37
N GLY A 175 -7.07 17.09 -4.26
CA GLY A 175 -7.08 16.00 -5.24
C GLY A 175 -5.80 15.16 -5.27
N ARG A 176 -5.04 15.17 -4.16
CA ARG A 176 -3.77 14.45 -3.97
C ARG A 176 -3.85 13.50 -2.76
N GLY A 177 -5.07 13.15 -2.35
CA GLY A 177 -5.30 12.19 -1.28
C GLY A 177 -4.93 10.76 -1.70
N GLU A 178 -4.93 9.86 -0.73
CA GLU A 178 -4.72 8.44 -0.99
C GLU A 178 -5.89 7.88 -1.81
N THR A 179 -5.60 6.90 -2.67
CA THR A 179 -6.60 6.25 -3.51
C THR A 179 -6.60 4.74 -3.29
N MET A 180 -7.74 4.12 -3.52
CA MET A 180 -7.83 2.67 -3.68
C MET A 180 -7.67 2.37 -5.17
N GLU A 181 -6.57 1.73 -5.55
CA GLU A 181 -6.26 1.39 -6.94
C GLU A 181 -5.90 -0.07 -7.08
N THR A 182 -6.26 -0.67 -8.21
CA THR A 182 -5.98 -2.08 -8.54
C THR A 182 -4.79 -2.24 -9.49
N LYS A 183 -4.10 -1.15 -9.87
CA LYS A 183 -2.97 -1.19 -10.82
C LYS A 183 -1.86 -2.15 -10.41
N GLY A 184 -1.63 -2.34 -9.11
CA GLY A 184 -0.64 -3.29 -8.60
C GLY A 184 -0.91 -4.74 -8.99
N ASP A 185 -2.17 -5.10 -9.28
CA ASP A 185 -2.53 -6.45 -9.73
C ASP A 185 -2.05 -6.72 -11.17
N ASN A 186 -1.72 -5.69 -11.96
CA ASN A 186 -1.21 -5.87 -13.33
C ASN A 186 0.12 -6.61 -13.38
N THR A 187 0.87 -6.60 -12.27
CA THR A 187 2.17 -7.26 -12.11
C THR A 187 2.06 -8.68 -11.54
N LEU A 188 0.88 -9.11 -11.07
CA LEU A 188 0.70 -10.43 -10.46
C LEU A 188 0.77 -11.55 -11.50
N ASN A 189 1.46 -12.64 -11.14
CA ASN A 189 1.59 -13.87 -11.91
C ASN A 189 2.05 -13.62 -13.35
N LYS A 190 2.92 -12.63 -13.53
CA LYS A 190 3.61 -12.36 -14.79
C LYS A 190 4.99 -12.97 -14.72
N GLU A 191 5.24 -13.96 -15.56
CA GLU A 191 6.55 -14.59 -15.68
C GLU A 191 7.59 -13.55 -16.11
N MET A 192 8.64 -13.43 -15.30
CA MET A 192 9.81 -12.59 -15.53
C MET A 192 11.06 -13.44 -15.42
N THR A 193 12.17 -12.89 -15.91
CA THR A 193 13.49 -13.51 -15.84
C THR A 193 14.34 -12.83 -14.77
N PHE A 194 15.18 -13.62 -14.11
CA PHE A 194 16.18 -13.16 -13.16
C PHE A 194 17.47 -13.89 -13.51
N SER A 195 18.39 -13.21 -14.17
CA SER A 195 19.61 -13.83 -14.72
C SER A 195 20.81 -13.49 -13.85
N VAL A 196 21.41 -14.49 -13.20
CA VAL A 196 22.53 -14.32 -12.27
C VAL A 196 23.76 -15.07 -12.77
N TYR A 197 24.91 -14.40 -12.81
CA TYR A 197 26.19 -15.06 -13.08
C TYR A 197 26.58 -16.01 -11.95
N THR A 198 27.04 -17.21 -12.30
CA THR A 198 27.60 -18.17 -11.34
C THR A 198 29.03 -18.53 -11.73
N ARG A 199 29.97 -18.46 -10.78
CA ARG A 199 31.35 -18.87 -11.06
C ARG A 199 31.45 -20.37 -11.33
N ARG A 200 30.63 -21.18 -10.66
CA ARG A 200 30.60 -22.64 -10.78
C ARG A 200 30.45 -23.12 -12.23
N TRP A 201 29.59 -22.45 -13.00
CA TRP A 201 29.31 -22.82 -14.39
C TRP A 201 30.01 -21.89 -15.40
N GLY A 202 30.51 -20.73 -14.96
CA GLY A 202 31.18 -19.76 -15.81
C GLY A 202 30.24 -18.99 -16.75
N HIS A 203 28.93 -19.11 -16.56
CA HIS A 203 27.90 -18.37 -17.32
C HIS A 203 26.77 -17.91 -16.40
N ALA A 204 25.76 -17.25 -16.96
CA ALA A 204 24.57 -16.88 -16.21
C ALA A 204 23.57 -18.04 -16.15
N ASP A 205 22.97 -18.24 -14.98
CA ASP A 205 21.79 -19.06 -14.79
C ASP A 205 20.55 -18.17 -14.81
N VAL A 206 19.52 -18.65 -15.49
CA VAL A 206 18.27 -17.91 -15.69
C VAL A 206 17.17 -18.55 -14.85
N TYR A 207 16.75 -17.82 -13.82
CA TYR A 207 15.58 -18.14 -13.02
C TYR A 207 14.35 -17.51 -13.65
N ARG A 208 13.22 -18.22 -13.62
CA ARG A 208 11.91 -17.62 -13.88
C ARG A 208 11.27 -17.26 -12.57
N ILE A 209 10.68 -16.08 -12.50
CA ILE A 209 10.12 -15.55 -11.26
C ILE A 209 8.82 -14.79 -11.52
N GLU A 210 7.86 -14.97 -10.62
CA GLU A 210 6.55 -14.33 -10.68
C GLU A 210 6.26 -13.63 -9.36
N ARG A 211 5.64 -12.44 -9.42
CA ARG A 211 5.08 -11.81 -8.22
C ARG A 211 3.77 -12.50 -7.87
N THR A 212 3.62 -12.95 -6.63
CA THR A 212 2.35 -13.47 -6.08
C THR A 212 1.75 -12.47 -5.09
N ILE A 213 0.55 -12.77 -4.58
CA ILE A 213 -0.11 -11.93 -3.56
C ILE A 213 0.61 -11.92 -2.19
N ASP A 214 1.57 -12.83 -1.97
CA ASP A 214 2.28 -13.00 -0.70
C ASP A 214 3.80 -12.82 -0.79
N GLY A 215 4.36 -12.87 -2.00
CA GLY A 215 5.80 -12.81 -2.23
C GLY A 215 6.13 -13.12 -3.68
N TRP A 216 7.07 -14.03 -3.88
CA TRP A 216 7.48 -14.48 -5.22
C TRP A 216 7.25 -15.98 -5.39
N GLU A 217 7.17 -16.43 -6.64
CA GLU A 217 7.28 -17.84 -7.02
C GLU A 217 8.48 -17.96 -7.96
N VAL A 218 9.37 -18.92 -7.71
CA VAL A 218 10.56 -19.15 -8.53
C VAL A 218 10.49 -20.52 -9.19
N HIS A 219 10.79 -20.54 -10.49
CA HIS A 219 10.96 -21.76 -11.26
C HIS A 219 12.38 -21.86 -11.79
N HIS A 220 13.05 -22.97 -11.45
CA HIS A 220 14.42 -23.29 -11.84
C HIS A 220 14.62 -24.81 -11.89
N ILE A 221 15.72 -25.27 -12.49
CA ILE A 221 15.97 -26.70 -12.68
C ILE A 221 16.14 -27.43 -11.33
N ALA A 222 16.82 -26.80 -10.36
CA ALA A 222 17.16 -27.42 -9.09
C ALA A 222 16.06 -27.25 -8.02
N ILE A 223 15.72 -25.99 -7.70
CA ILE A 223 14.79 -25.67 -6.61
C ILE A 223 13.68 -24.77 -7.15
N ASN A 224 12.43 -25.21 -6.97
CA ASN A 224 11.23 -24.48 -7.36
C ASN A 224 10.40 -24.17 -6.11
N GLY A 225 9.65 -23.08 -6.14
CA GLY A 225 8.62 -22.82 -5.13
C GLY A 225 8.47 -21.37 -4.72
N LYS A 226 7.69 -21.21 -3.65
CA LYS A 226 7.35 -19.91 -3.06
C LYS A 226 8.54 -19.26 -2.37
N CYS A 227 8.53 -17.95 -2.41
CA CYS A 227 9.40 -17.09 -1.63
C CYS A 227 8.55 -16.05 -0.88
N ALA A 228 9.03 -15.62 0.28
CA ALA A 228 8.54 -14.39 0.91
C ALA A 228 8.91 -13.17 0.04
N LYS A 229 8.39 -11.99 0.40
CA LYS A 229 8.62 -10.75 -0.36
C LYS A 229 10.09 -10.36 -0.51
N ASP A 230 10.91 -10.70 0.47
CA ASP A 230 12.35 -10.49 0.49
C ASP A 230 13.13 -11.56 -0.30
N GLY A 231 12.44 -12.53 -0.91
CA GLY A 231 13.05 -13.62 -1.65
C GLY A 231 13.44 -14.82 -0.78
N GLU A 232 13.27 -14.76 0.55
CA GLU A 232 13.50 -15.90 1.44
C GLU A 232 12.66 -17.11 0.99
N GLY A 233 13.29 -18.28 0.85
CA GLY A 233 12.67 -19.47 0.26
C GLY A 233 13.41 -19.92 -1.00
N ALA A 234 12.66 -20.28 -2.05
CA ALA A 234 13.24 -20.93 -3.22
C ALA A 234 14.35 -20.12 -3.91
N LEU A 235 14.25 -18.78 -3.96
CA LEU A 235 15.28 -17.94 -4.58
C LEU A 235 16.61 -18.03 -3.81
N MET A 236 16.61 -17.69 -2.52
CA MET A 236 17.82 -17.72 -1.70
C MET A 236 18.42 -19.13 -1.64
N ASN A 237 17.56 -20.16 -1.55
CA ASN A 237 18.00 -21.55 -1.55
C ASN A 237 18.73 -21.93 -2.83
N ASN A 238 18.28 -21.48 -4.02
CA ASN A 238 19.02 -21.71 -5.26
C ASN A 238 20.38 -21.00 -5.22
N LEU A 239 20.42 -19.72 -4.86
CA LEU A 239 21.66 -18.93 -4.84
C LEU A 239 22.70 -19.54 -3.89
N HIS A 240 22.27 -19.98 -2.70
CA HIS A 240 23.14 -20.67 -1.74
C HIS A 240 23.55 -22.07 -2.21
N HIS A 241 22.65 -22.83 -2.83
CA HIS A 241 22.95 -24.14 -3.40
C HIS A 241 24.04 -24.06 -4.48
N ASP A 242 24.02 -22.99 -5.27
CA ASP A 242 25.01 -22.75 -6.33
C ASP A 242 26.28 -22.04 -5.82
N GLY A 243 26.37 -21.78 -4.52
CA GLY A 243 27.55 -21.19 -3.88
C GLY A 243 27.79 -19.73 -4.30
N ILE A 244 26.73 -19.01 -4.68
CA ILE A 244 26.82 -17.63 -5.17
C ILE A 244 27.00 -16.67 -3.98
N PHE A 245 27.96 -15.76 -4.08
CA PHE A 245 28.26 -14.75 -3.07
C PHE A 245 27.57 -13.42 -3.40
N PHE A 246 26.82 -12.90 -2.45
CA PHE A 246 26.09 -11.64 -2.58
C PHE A 246 25.77 -11.03 -1.21
N PRO A 247 25.49 -9.71 -1.14
CA PRO A 247 25.09 -9.04 0.09
C PRO A 247 23.63 -9.37 0.42
N GLU A 248 23.42 -10.51 1.07
CA GLU A 248 22.10 -11.12 1.30
C GLU A 248 21.08 -10.16 1.91
N ASP A 249 21.39 -9.48 3.01
CA ASP A 249 20.48 -8.54 3.67
C ASP A 249 20.06 -7.38 2.74
N GLY A 250 21.00 -6.89 1.94
CA GLY A 250 20.75 -5.81 0.98
C GLY A 250 19.86 -6.26 -0.18
N VAL A 251 20.07 -7.48 -0.69
CA VAL A 251 19.23 -8.09 -1.73
C VAL A 251 17.83 -8.36 -1.19
N LYS A 252 17.71 -8.91 0.02
CA LYS A 252 16.43 -9.12 0.71
C LYS A 252 15.63 -7.84 0.85
N TYR A 253 16.28 -6.78 1.30
CA TYR A 253 15.67 -5.45 1.40
C TYR A 253 15.21 -4.91 0.05
N ALA A 254 16.03 -5.05 -1.00
CA ALA A 254 15.70 -4.61 -2.35
C ALA A 254 14.49 -5.36 -2.94
N LEU A 255 14.43 -6.68 -2.76
CA LEU A 255 13.32 -7.52 -3.20
C LEU A 255 12.02 -7.17 -2.48
N SER A 256 12.07 -6.98 -1.15
CA SER A 256 10.89 -6.61 -0.37
C SER A 256 10.32 -5.25 -0.81
N ASN A 257 11.19 -4.24 -1.01
CA ASN A 257 10.76 -2.93 -1.46
C ASN A 257 10.17 -2.97 -2.88
N LEU A 258 10.81 -3.73 -3.78
CA LEU A 258 10.32 -3.89 -5.14
C LEU A 258 8.94 -4.58 -5.16
N TRP A 259 8.74 -5.56 -4.28
CA TRP A 259 7.44 -6.21 -4.10
C TRP A 259 6.39 -5.21 -3.62
N ASP A 260 6.70 -4.39 -2.62
CA ASP A 260 5.77 -3.41 -2.05
C ASP A 260 5.46 -2.27 -3.05
N ASP A 261 6.43 -1.84 -3.88
CA ASP A 261 6.22 -0.89 -4.98
C ASP A 261 5.29 -1.46 -6.06
N ALA A 262 5.51 -2.71 -6.46
CA ALA A 262 4.65 -3.41 -7.41
C ALA A 262 3.23 -3.58 -6.84
N GLU A 263 3.12 -3.93 -5.56
CA GLU A 263 1.83 -4.00 -4.87
C GLU A 263 1.15 -2.63 -4.85
N ALA A 264 1.86 -1.55 -4.55
CA ALA A 264 1.30 -0.20 -4.55
C ALA A 264 0.81 0.26 -5.94
N GLY A 265 1.32 -0.36 -7.03
CA GLY A 265 1.08 0.08 -8.40
C GLY A 265 2.03 1.17 -8.86
N ASN A 266 3.18 1.31 -8.19
CA ASN A 266 4.20 2.33 -8.49
C ASN A 266 5.13 1.93 -9.64
N VAL A 267 5.06 0.69 -10.10
CA VAL A 267 5.86 0.17 -11.21
C VAL A 267 4.99 -0.60 -12.19
N THR A 268 5.31 -0.49 -13.48
CA THR A 268 4.74 -1.36 -14.51
C THR A 268 5.41 -2.73 -14.52
N THR A 269 4.87 -3.69 -15.27
CA THR A 269 5.47 -5.02 -15.45
C THR A 269 6.86 -4.94 -16.08
N GLU A 270 7.06 -4.02 -17.03
CA GLU A 270 8.35 -3.80 -17.70
C GLU A 270 9.37 -3.19 -16.74
N GLU A 271 8.95 -2.21 -15.94
CA GLU A 271 9.81 -1.61 -14.91
C GLU A 271 10.14 -2.62 -13.80
N LEU A 272 9.18 -3.47 -13.44
CA LEU A 272 9.38 -4.56 -12.48
C LEU A 272 10.45 -5.53 -12.97
N GLN A 273 10.33 -6.04 -14.20
CA GLN A 273 11.35 -6.89 -14.84
C GLN A 273 12.73 -6.20 -14.86
N LYS A 274 12.78 -4.91 -15.22
CA LYS A 274 14.04 -4.16 -15.26
C LYS A 274 14.68 -4.04 -13.88
N LYS A 275 13.92 -3.62 -12.86
CA LYS A 275 14.43 -3.47 -11.48
C LYS A 275 14.82 -4.81 -10.87
N LEU A 276 14.07 -5.87 -11.19
CA LEU A 276 14.37 -7.22 -10.77
C LEU A 276 15.71 -7.70 -11.38
N GLN A 277 15.96 -7.43 -12.67
CA GLN A 277 17.25 -7.73 -13.28
C GLN A 277 18.39 -6.88 -12.70
N GLN A 278 18.15 -5.63 -12.29
CA GLN A 278 19.17 -4.82 -11.59
C GLN A 278 19.63 -5.46 -10.28
N ILE A 279 18.72 -6.13 -9.56
CA ILE A 279 19.08 -6.91 -8.36
C ILE A 279 19.95 -8.12 -8.75
N ALA A 280 19.60 -8.84 -9.83
CA ALA A 280 20.39 -9.96 -10.34
C ALA A 280 21.79 -9.53 -10.83
N ASP A 281 21.88 -8.37 -11.49
CA ASP A 281 23.14 -7.79 -11.96
C ASP A 281 24.04 -7.39 -10.77
N TRP A 282 23.44 -6.89 -9.69
CA TRP A 282 24.16 -6.59 -8.45
C TRP A 282 24.75 -7.87 -7.82
N ILE A 283 23.94 -8.92 -7.68
CA ILE A 283 24.41 -10.25 -7.22
C ILE A 283 25.57 -10.73 -8.12
N SER A 284 25.37 -10.70 -9.43
CA SER A 284 26.38 -11.13 -10.42
C SER A 284 27.69 -10.36 -10.31
N SER A 285 27.62 -9.06 -10.04
CA SER A 285 28.80 -8.20 -9.91
C SER A 285 29.61 -8.55 -8.67
N VAL A 286 28.94 -8.84 -7.55
CA VAL A 286 29.61 -9.27 -6.31
C VAL A 286 30.23 -10.65 -6.49
N GLU A 287 29.48 -11.60 -7.04
CA GLU A 287 29.95 -12.96 -7.30
C GLU A 287 31.21 -12.98 -8.19
N LYS A 288 31.23 -12.20 -9.29
CA LYS A 288 32.43 -12.05 -10.14
C LYS A 288 33.61 -11.49 -9.36
N ALA A 289 33.39 -10.42 -8.60
CA ALA A 289 34.45 -9.78 -7.84
C ALA A 289 35.09 -10.73 -6.81
N VAL A 290 34.34 -11.65 -6.22
CA VAL A 290 34.91 -12.65 -5.29
C VAL A 290 35.89 -13.58 -6.01
N GLY A 291 35.58 -14.00 -7.24
CA GLY A 291 36.49 -14.81 -8.05
C GLY A 291 37.70 -14.02 -8.55
N GLU A 292 37.46 -12.85 -9.15
CA GLU A 292 38.50 -12.01 -9.78
C GLU A 292 39.53 -11.47 -8.79
N ASN A 293 39.14 -11.27 -7.52
CA ASN A 293 40.03 -10.72 -6.49
C ASN A 293 40.56 -11.77 -5.52
N GLN A 294 40.27 -13.06 -5.73
CA GLN A 294 40.90 -14.11 -4.94
C GLN A 294 42.39 -14.21 -5.31
N PRO A 295 43.32 -14.21 -4.34
CA PRO A 295 44.72 -14.47 -4.64
C PRO A 295 44.89 -15.88 -5.22
N ASP A 296 45.65 -15.99 -6.31
CA ASP A 296 45.83 -17.25 -7.06
C ASP A 296 46.26 -18.45 -6.19
N TRP A 297 47.03 -18.20 -5.12
CA TRP A 297 47.51 -19.26 -4.22
C TRP A 297 46.43 -19.81 -3.28
N VAL A 298 45.31 -19.10 -3.11
CA VAL A 298 44.21 -19.53 -2.24
C VAL A 298 43.40 -20.64 -2.90
N ASN A 299 43.09 -20.50 -4.20
CA ASN A 299 42.34 -21.46 -5.03
C ASN A 299 41.19 -22.16 -4.25
N TYR A 300 40.39 -21.37 -3.56
CA TYR A 300 39.36 -21.89 -2.65
C TYR A 300 37.99 -22.02 -3.35
N TYR A 301 37.75 -21.23 -4.38
CA TYR A 301 36.52 -21.26 -5.17
C TYR A 301 36.72 -21.96 -6.51
#